data_AF-A0AAD7RYU9-F1
#
_entry.id   AF-A0AAD7RYU9-F1
#
_cell.length_a   1.000
_cell.length_b   1.000
_cell.length_c   1.000
_cell.angle_alpha   90.00
_cell.angle_beta   90.00
_cell.angle_gamma   90.00
#
_symmetry.space_group_name_H-M   'P 1'
#
loop_
_entity.id
_entity.type
_entity.pdbx_description
1 polymer ?
#
loop_
_entity_poly.entity_id
_entity_poly.type
_entity_poly.pdbx_seq_one_letter_code
_entity_poly.pdbx_strand_id
1 'polypeptide(L)'
;MLHNIRSGRKPWQSSTSDTPAESAGASSSGAAQKPPHKNGHQSCPTKSLATSLPWPLLEKSTKKRIRGELRLHQRHREDTSPDPFEVAELEKVLQSLKYGKAAGYDNIALEFMKHLGSRALAWLTRFYTVVIQSNTIPKKWRTAKVIAIPNLRKDLTLAASYHPICLLSVPFKIFECLNLQCISPTIK
;
A
#
# COMPACT_ATOMS: atom_id res chain seq x y z
N MET A 1 -3.38 -45.89 -43.41
CA MET A 1 -3.13 -44.46 -43.73
C MET A 1 -2.21 -43.94 -42.63
N LEU A 2 -0.88 -43.92 -42.80
CA LEU A 2 -0.11 -42.83 -43.45
C LEU A 2 -0.56 -41.46 -42.87
N HIS A 3 0.21 -40.66 -42.10
CA HIS A 3 1.65 -40.37 -42.10
C HIS A 3 2.17 -39.96 -40.72
N ASN A 4 3.46 -40.24 -40.52
CA ASN A 4 4.39 -39.74 -39.51
C ASN A 4 4.89 -38.31 -39.90
N ILE A 5 5.35 -37.50 -38.93
CA ILE A 5 6.53 -36.60 -38.94
C ILE A 5 6.49 -35.77 -37.62
N ARG A 6 7.30 -36.11 -36.60
CA ARG A 6 8.69 -35.64 -36.29
C ARG A 6 8.78 -34.15 -35.93
N SER A 7 9.01 -33.82 -34.65
CA SER A 7 10.32 -33.46 -34.03
C SER A 7 10.81 -32.04 -34.39
N GLY A 8 11.36 -31.22 -33.49
CA GLY A 8 11.98 -31.53 -32.22
C GLY A 8 12.41 -30.28 -31.45
N ARG A 9 12.60 -30.46 -30.14
CA ARG A 9 13.60 -29.73 -29.36
C ARG A 9 14.98 -30.10 -29.88
N LYS A 10 15.93 -29.17 -29.85
CA LYS A 10 17.41 -29.32 -29.70
C LYS A 10 18.04 -27.90 -29.66
N PRO A 11 19.31 -27.70 -29.25
CA PRO A 11 19.64 -27.39 -27.86
C PRO A 11 20.67 -26.23 -27.73
N TRP A 12 21.07 -25.96 -26.50
CA TRP A 12 22.27 -25.19 -26.12
C TRP A 12 23.50 -25.60 -26.94
N GLN A 13 24.27 -24.61 -27.43
CA GLN A 13 25.61 -24.80 -27.95
C GLN A 13 26.58 -23.77 -27.35
N SER A 14 27.77 -24.26 -27.06
CA SER A 14 28.96 -23.59 -26.54
C SER A 14 30.16 -24.11 -27.33
N SER A 15 31.06 -23.23 -27.78
CA SER A 15 32.49 -23.45 -28.13
C SER A 15 33.06 -22.16 -28.77
N THR A 16 34.01 -21.45 -28.13
CA THR A 16 35.48 -21.43 -28.37
C THR A 16 35.85 -21.10 -29.82
N SER A 17 36.81 -20.23 -30.19
CA SER A 17 37.89 -19.49 -29.53
C SER A 17 38.38 -18.43 -30.53
N ASP A 18 38.91 -17.29 -30.07
CA ASP A 18 40.19 -16.73 -30.54
C ASP A 18 40.49 -15.38 -29.84
N THR A 19 41.59 -15.36 -29.09
CA THR A 19 42.31 -14.21 -28.54
C THR A 19 43.33 -13.74 -29.59
N PRO A 20 43.77 -12.46 -29.63
CA PRO A 20 44.68 -11.94 -28.61
C PRO A 20 44.50 -10.45 -28.21
N ALA A 21 45.09 -10.14 -27.03
CA ALA A 21 45.73 -8.90 -26.55
C ALA A 21 45.26 -7.53 -27.13
N GLU A 22 45.04 -6.46 -26.37
CA GLU A 22 45.90 -5.91 -25.32
C GLU A 22 45.22 -4.66 -24.70
N SER A 23 45.61 -4.36 -23.46
CA SER A 23 45.62 -3.03 -22.82
C SER A 23 44.33 -2.40 -22.27
N ALA A 24 44.30 -2.40 -20.93
CA ALA A 24 44.14 -1.23 -20.06
C ALA A 24 42.97 -0.26 -20.27
N GLY A 25 42.11 -0.16 -19.25
CA GLY A 25 41.28 1.04 -19.09
C GLY A 25 40.05 0.83 -18.23
N ALA A 26 40.23 0.69 -16.92
CA ALA A 26 39.13 0.81 -15.98
C ALA A 26 38.51 2.22 -16.10
N SER A 27 37.20 2.31 -16.34
CA SER A 27 36.44 3.54 -16.11
C SER A 27 35.01 3.19 -15.72
N SER A 28 34.80 3.24 -14.40
CA SER A 28 33.52 3.21 -13.72
C SER A 28 32.72 4.46 -14.07
N SER A 29 31.70 4.34 -14.92
CA SER A 29 30.69 5.39 -15.07
C SER A 29 29.60 5.22 -14.01
N GLY A 30 29.97 5.47 -12.75
CA GLY A 30 29.02 5.92 -11.75
C GLY A 30 28.69 7.37 -12.07
N ALA A 31 27.49 7.63 -12.59
CA ALA A 31 26.98 8.99 -12.76
C ALA A 31 26.62 9.56 -11.38
N ALA A 32 27.65 9.95 -10.64
CA ALA A 32 27.55 10.80 -9.47
C ALA A 32 27.08 12.19 -9.94
N GLN A 33 25.84 12.55 -9.60
CA GLN A 33 25.39 13.92 -9.74
C GLN A 33 26.25 14.82 -8.85
N LYS A 34 27.08 15.64 -9.49
CA LYS A 34 27.87 16.68 -8.84
C LYS A 34 26.89 17.76 -8.33
N PRO A 35 26.93 18.16 -7.04
CA PRO A 35 26.06 19.22 -6.54
C PRO A 35 26.44 20.56 -7.19
N PRO A 36 25.46 21.39 -7.59
CA PRO A 36 25.75 22.69 -8.17
C PRO A 36 26.34 23.66 -7.14
N HIS A 37 27.17 24.54 -7.70
CA HIS A 37 28.01 25.56 -7.07
C HIS A 37 27.27 26.45 -6.07
N LYS A 38 27.90 26.72 -4.91
CA LYS A 38 27.40 27.64 -3.87
C LYS A 38 27.49 29.08 -4.34
N ASN A 39 26.38 29.71 -4.71
CA ASN A 39 26.29 31.16 -4.86
C ASN A 39 25.15 31.71 -3.98
N GLY A 40 25.53 32.59 -3.04
CA GLY A 40 24.68 33.64 -2.45
C GLY A 40 23.44 33.22 -1.67
N HIS A 41 23.56 33.11 -0.34
CA HIS A 41 22.40 33.17 0.55
C HIS A 41 21.74 34.56 0.44
N GLN A 42 20.66 34.67 -0.33
CA GLN A 42 19.61 35.66 -0.06
C GLN A 42 18.57 34.98 0.82
N SER A 43 18.54 35.40 2.09
CA SER A 43 17.52 35.02 3.06
C SER A 43 16.13 35.31 2.49
N CYS A 44 15.35 34.25 2.23
CA CYS A 44 13.94 34.40 1.92
C CYS A 44 13.24 35.06 3.12
N PRO A 45 12.50 36.18 2.92
CA PRO A 45 11.71 36.74 4.01
C PRO A 45 10.59 35.75 4.34
N THR A 46 10.65 35.20 5.56
CA THR A 46 9.59 34.44 6.23
C THR A 46 8.38 35.36 6.42
N LYS A 47 7.59 35.53 5.36
CA LYS A 47 6.23 36.06 5.46
C LYS A 47 5.27 34.90 5.28
N SER A 48 4.84 34.41 6.44
CA SER A 48 3.56 33.76 6.71
C SER A 48 2.55 33.81 5.55
N LEU A 49 2.39 32.68 4.87
CA LEU A 49 1.21 32.37 4.06
C LEU A 49 0.72 30.97 4.45
N ALA A 50 0.63 30.73 5.76
CA ALA A 50 -0.14 29.63 6.34
C ALA A 50 -1.51 30.18 6.76
N THR A 51 -2.31 30.68 5.82
CA THR A 51 -3.73 30.93 6.08
C THR A 51 -4.56 30.94 4.81
N SER A 52 -5.08 29.78 4.44
CA SER A 52 -6.45 29.72 3.93
C SER A 52 -7.03 28.36 4.32
N LEU A 53 -7.68 28.39 5.48
CA LEU A 53 -8.49 27.36 6.14
C LEU A 53 -7.71 26.29 6.92
N PRO A 54 -7.65 26.43 8.27
CA PRO A 54 -7.23 25.36 9.16
C PRO A 54 -8.25 24.23 9.10
N TRP A 55 -7.78 22.99 8.93
CA TRP A 55 -8.50 21.84 9.50
C TRP A 55 -8.92 22.23 10.92
N PRO A 56 -10.16 21.98 11.39
CA PRO A 56 -10.54 22.41 12.72
C PRO A 56 -9.49 21.88 13.69
N LEU A 57 -8.71 22.80 14.25
CA LEU A 57 -7.88 22.54 15.41
C LEU A 57 -8.90 22.22 16.47
N LEU A 58 -9.24 20.93 16.56
CA LEU A 58 -10.19 20.41 17.52
C LEU A 58 -9.66 20.83 18.88
N GLU A 59 -10.24 21.90 19.41
CA GLU A 59 -9.79 22.52 20.64
C GLU A 59 -9.70 21.43 21.71
N LYS A 60 -8.70 21.53 22.60
CA LYS A 60 -8.48 20.48 23.64
C LYS A 60 -9.77 20.17 24.40
N SER A 61 -10.61 21.19 24.60
CA SER A 61 -11.96 21.10 25.18
C SER A 61 -12.90 20.22 24.33
N THR A 62 -13.02 20.47 23.03
CA THR A 62 -13.84 19.69 22.10
C THR A 62 -13.37 18.23 22.03
N LYS A 63 -12.06 17.97 22.02
CA LYS A 63 -11.52 16.61 22.08
C LYS A 63 -11.87 15.91 23.41
N LYS A 64 -11.87 16.64 24.53
CA LYS A 64 -12.26 16.10 25.85
C LYS A 64 -13.77 15.79 25.89
N ARG A 65 -14.60 16.68 25.36
CA ARG A 65 -16.06 16.50 25.24
C ARG A 65 -16.41 15.30 24.36
N ILE A 66 -15.88 15.20 23.15
CA ILE A 66 -16.09 14.07 22.24
C ILE A 66 -15.67 12.75 22.90
N ARG A 67 -14.52 12.71 23.58
CA ARG A 67 -14.11 11.51 24.33
C ARG A 67 -15.01 11.21 25.52
N GLY A 68 -15.60 12.22 26.14
CA GLY A 68 -16.60 12.05 27.21
C GLY A 68 -17.87 11.41 26.66
N GLU A 69 -18.44 12.01 25.61
CA GLU A 69 -19.63 11.51 24.93
C GLU A 69 -19.43 10.09 24.37
N LEU A 70 -18.29 9.83 23.74
CA LEU A 70 -17.97 8.49 23.21
C LEU A 70 -17.92 7.44 24.33
N ARG A 71 -17.37 7.78 25.50
CA ARG A 71 -17.34 6.89 26.67
C ARG A 71 -18.73 6.61 27.23
N LEU A 72 -19.61 7.61 27.22
CA LEU A 72 -21.00 7.43 27.66
C LEU A 72 -21.78 6.53 26.68
N HIS A 73 -21.64 6.76 25.39
CA HIS A 73 -22.28 5.93 24.36
C HIS A 73 -21.76 4.50 24.36
N GLN A 74 -20.45 4.29 24.55
CA GLN A 74 -19.87 2.94 24.68
C GLN A 74 -20.42 2.17 25.88
N ARG A 75 -20.80 2.87 26.96
CA ARG A 75 -21.38 2.26 28.17
C ARG A 75 -22.81 1.77 27.98
N HIS A 76 -23.53 2.32 27.00
CA HIS A 76 -24.93 2.01 26.68
C HIS A 76 -25.10 1.17 25.42
N ARG A 77 -24.01 0.75 24.77
CA ARG A 77 -24.09 -0.12 23.60
C ARG A 77 -24.42 -1.53 24.10
N GLU A 78 -25.50 -2.13 23.58
CA GLU A 78 -25.68 -3.58 23.67
C GLU A 78 -24.41 -4.25 23.14
N ASP A 79 -23.93 -5.28 23.85
CA ASP A 79 -22.70 -6.04 23.59
C ASP A 79 -22.86 -6.96 22.36
N THR A 80 -23.43 -6.44 21.29
CA THR A 80 -23.60 -7.17 20.04
C THR A 80 -22.25 -7.22 19.35
N SER A 81 -21.48 -8.27 19.67
CA SER A 81 -20.25 -8.59 18.96
C SER A 81 -20.55 -8.79 17.48
N PRO A 82 -19.77 -8.22 16.56
CA PRO A 82 -19.92 -8.47 15.13
C PRO A 82 -19.89 -9.97 14.83
N ASP A 83 -20.75 -10.39 13.92
CA ASP A 83 -20.77 -11.77 13.44
C ASP A 83 -19.39 -12.17 12.88
N PRO A 84 -18.95 -13.41 13.10
CA PRO A 84 -17.71 -13.91 12.51
C PRO A 84 -17.75 -13.87 10.99
N PHE A 85 -16.64 -13.49 10.36
CA PHE A 85 -16.50 -13.63 8.91
C PHE A 85 -16.46 -15.11 8.50
N GLU A 86 -17.01 -15.39 7.33
CA GLU A 86 -16.91 -16.70 6.69
C GLU A 86 -15.74 -16.76 5.69
N VAL A 87 -15.25 -17.98 5.43
CA VAL A 87 -14.19 -18.19 4.43
C VAL A 87 -14.70 -17.83 3.03
N ALA A 88 -15.97 -18.14 2.73
CA ALA A 88 -16.59 -17.83 1.45
C ALA A 88 -16.65 -16.31 1.18
N GLU A 89 -16.90 -15.49 2.21
CA GLU A 89 -16.88 -14.02 2.10
C GLU A 89 -15.48 -13.53 1.74
N LEU A 90 -14.45 -14.05 2.43
CA LEU A 90 -13.06 -13.72 2.15
C LEU A 90 -12.66 -14.12 0.72
N GLU A 91 -13.03 -15.32 0.27
CA GLU A 91 -12.77 -15.77 -1.10
C GLU A 91 -13.43 -14.85 -2.14
N LYS A 92 -14.70 -14.47 -1.91
CA LYS A 92 -15.43 -13.54 -2.78
C LYS A 92 -14.72 -12.18 -2.84
N VAL A 93 -14.26 -11.64 -1.71
CA VAL A 93 -13.48 -10.40 -1.67
C VAL A 93 -12.19 -10.57 -2.46
N LEU A 94 -11.42 -11.63 -2.24
CA LEU A 94 -10.18 -11.89 -2.96
C LEU A 94 -10.38 -12.01 -4.46
N GLN A 95 -11.47 -12.65 -4.91
CA GLN A 95 -11.83 -12.75 -6.31
C GLN A 95 -12.18 -11.39 -6.93
N SER A 96 -12.87 -10.51 -6.17
CA SER A 96 -13.26 -9.17 -6.64
C SER A 96 -12.08 -8.21 -6.84
N LEU A 97 -10.96 -8.42 -6.13
CA LEU A 97 -9.79 -7.56 -6.20
C LEU A 97 -8.97 -7.84 -7.47
N LYS A 98 -8.54 -6.77 -8.16
CA LYS A 98 -7.72 -6.86 -9.38
C LYS A 98 -6.25 -7.10 -9.05
N TYR A 99 -5.59 -7.98 -9.81
CA TYR A 99 -4.14 -8.20 -9.79
C TYR A 99 -3.33 -6.96 -10.18
N GLY A 100 -2.02 -6.97 -9.92
CA GLY A 100 -1.08 -5.93 -10.32
C GLY A 100 -1.20 -4.63 -9.52
N LYS A 101 -1.84 -4.68 -8.35
CA LYS A 101 -1.91 -3.53 -7.44
C LYS A 101 -0.59 -3.37 -6.70
N ALA A 102 -0.16 -2.13 -6.52
CA ALA A 102 1.04 -1.82 -5.77
C ALA A 102 0.90 -2.32 -4.32
N ALA A 103 1.93 -3.01 -3.83
CA ALA A 103 1.99 -3.44 -2.45
C ALA A 103 2.13 -2.24 -1.50
N GLY A 104 1.64 -2.43 -0.27
CA GLY A 104 1.77 -1.45 0.80
C GLY A 104 3.19 -1.36 1.36
N TYR A 105 3.30 -0.73 2.53
CA TYR A 105 4.58 -0.62 3.24
C TYR A 105 5.22 -1.97 3.61
N ASP A 106 4.39 -3.01 3.79
CA ASP A 106 4.80 -4.37 4.12
C ASP A 106 5.28 -5.19 2.91
N ASN A 107 5.19 -4.65 1.70
CA ASN A 107 5.52 -5.32 0.43
C ASN A 107 4.76 -6.64 0.20
N ILE A 108 3.61 -6.84 0.84
CA ILE A 108 2.73 -7.98 0.58
C ILE A 108 1.84 -7.63 -0.62
N ALA A 109 1.99 -8.39 -1.71
CA ALA A 109 1.20 -8.21 -2.92
C ALA A 109 -0.11 -9.00 -2.86
N LEU A 110 -1.11 -8.62 -3.68
CA LEU A 110 -2.41 -9.30 -3.74
C LEU A 110 -2.29 -10.72 -4.27
N GLU A 111 -1.35 -10.93 -5.18
CA GLU A 111 -0.99 -12.23 -5.76
C GLU A 111 -0.73 -13.24 -4.65
N PHE A 112 0.04 -12.86 -3.62
CA PHE A 112 0.32 -13.73 -2.48
C PHE A 112 -0.96 -14.17 -1.75
N MET A 113 -1.87 -13.21 -1.50
CA MET A 113 -3.13 -13.48 -0.80
C MET A 113 -4.08 -14.37 -1.59
N LYS A 114 -4.10 -14.24 -2.93
CA LYS A 114 -4.93 -15.05 -3.81
C LYS A 114 -4.43 -16.49 -3.99
N HIS A 115 -3.15 -16.74 -3.72
CA HIS A 115 -2.56 -18.08 -3.79
C HIS A 115 -2.45 -18.76 -2.41
N LEU A 116 -3.11 -18.22 -1.38
CA LEU A 116 -3.19 -18.87 -0.08
C LEU A 116 -3.98 -20.19 -0.18
N GLY A 117 -3.45 -21.24 0.44
CA GLY A 117 -4.17 -22.51 0.58
C GLY A 117 -5.34 -22.40 1.57
N SER A 118 -6.26 -23.35 1.52
CA SER A 118 -7.48 -23.40 2.35
C SER A 118 -7.21 -23.24 3.86
N ARG A 119 -6.14 -23.86 4.37
CA ARG A 119 -5.74 -23.73 5.78
C ARG A 119 -5.33 -22.30 6.15
N ALA A 120 -4.62 -21.62 5.25
CA ALA A 120 -4.18 -20.25 5.48
C ALA A 120 -5.34 -19.26 5.36
N LEU A 121 -6.27 -19.49 4.41
CA LEU A 121 -7.51 -18.72 4.31
C LEU A 121 -8.36 -18.87 5.57
N ALA A 122 -8.57 -20.09 6.07
CA ALA A 122 -9.31 -20.33 7.31
C ALA A 122 -8.67 -19.64 8.52
N TRP A 123 -7.33 -19.65 8.62
CA TRP A 123 -6.62 -18.92 9.66
C TRP A 123 -6.81 -17.41 9.52
N LEU A 124 -6.70 -16.88 8.30
CA LEU A 124 -6.83 -15.46 8.03
C LEU A 124 -8.25 -14.94 8.29
N THR A 125 -9.27 -15.70 7.94
CA THR A 125 -10.67 -15.41 8.28
C THR A 125 -10.84 -15.28 9.80
N ARG A 126 -10.36 -16.28 10.57
CA ARG A 126 -10.39 -16.21 12.04
C ARG A 126 -9.64 -15.00 12.57
N PHE A 127 -8.50 -14.67 11.98
CA PHE A 127 -7.73 -13.50 12.35
C PHE A 127 -8.52 -12.20 12.12
N TYR A 128 -9.18 -12.03 10.97
CA TYR A 128 -10.03 -10.85 10.73
C TYR A 128 -11.21 -10.76 11.69
N THR A 129 -11.84 -11.89 12.03
CA THR A 129 -12.90 -11.96 13.04
C THR A 129 -12.41 -11.45 14.39
N VAL A 130 -11.23 -11.89 14.84
CA VAL A 130 -10.63 -11.40 16.09
C VAL A 130 -10.37 -9.89 16.01
N VAL A 131 -9.87 -9.38 14.88
CA VAL A 131 -9.60 -7.94 14.71
C VAL A 131 -10.87 -7.10 14.84
N ILE A 132 -11.99 -7.52 14.23
CA ILE A 132 -13.23 -6.75 14.28
C ILE A 132 -13.91 -6.86 15.65
N GLN A 133 -13.93 -8.04 16.27
CA GLN A 133 -14.53 -8.26 17.59
C GLN A 133 -13.74 -7.57 18.71
N SER A 134 -12.41 -7.57 18.63
CA SER A 134 -11.54 -6.86 19.59
C SER A 134 -11.46 -5.35 19.36
N ASN A 135 -12.05 -4.83 18.28
CA ASN A 135 -11.92 -3.44 17.84
C ASN A 135 -10.45 -2.94 17.79
N THR A 136 -9.50 -3.86 17.54
CA THR A 136 -8.07 -3.57 17.66
C THR A 136 -7.35 -3.82 16.34
N ILE A 137 -7.06 -2.73 15.63
CA ILE A 137 -6.32 -2.79 14.36
C ILE A 137 -4.83 -3.09 14.61
N PRO A 138 -4.24 -4.10 13.94
CA PRO A 138 -2.81 -4.38 14.00
C PRO A 138 -1.95 -3.15 13.76
N LYS A 139 -0.89 -2.95 14.57
CA LYS A 139 -0.02 -1.77 14.45
C LYS A 139 0.60 -1.64 13.05
N LYS A 140 0.98 -2.76 12.43
CA LYS A 140 1.57 -2.80 11.09
C LYS A 140 0.64 -2.28 10.00
N TRP A 141 -0.68 -2.45 10.15
CA TRP A 141 -1.66 -1.94 9.19
C TRP A 141 -1.89 -0.43 9.28
N ARG A 142 -1.46 0.20 10.39
CA ARG A 142 -1.53 1.65 10.56
C ARG A 142 -0.40 2.39 9.85
N THR A 143 0.52 1.66 9.22
CA THR A 143 1.62 2.22 8.43
C THR A 143 1.30 2.10 6.95
N ALA A 144 1.45 3.20 6.22
CA ALA A 144 1.22 3.26 4.78
C ALA A 144 2.46 3.82 4.07
N LYS A 145 2.70 3.36 2.84
CA LYS A 145 3.74 3.93 1.98
C LYS A 145 3.14 5.13 1.26
N VAL A 146 3.66 6.32 1.51
CA VAL A 146 3.19 7.56 0.86
C VAL A 146 4.02 7.82 -0.38
N ILE A 147 3.36 7.95 -1.53
CA ILE A 147 3.96 8.32 -2.81
C ILE A 147 3.36 9.64 -3.26
N ALA A 148 4.22 10.61 -3.56
CA ALA A 148 3.81 11.91 -4.08
C ALA A 148 3.72 11.85 -5.61
N ILE A 149 2.51 12.06 -6.16
CA ILE A 149 2.31 12.13 -7.61
C ILE A 149 2.37 13.60 -8.06
N PRO A 150 3.27 13.96 -9.00
CA PRO A 150 3.39 15.34 -9.47
C PRO A 150 2.19 15.77 -10.29
N ASN A 151 1.75 17.01 -10.06
CA ASN A 151 0.83 17.71 -10.95
C ASN A 151 1.64 18.46 -12.02
N LEU A 152 1.66 17.92 -13.24
CA LEU A 152 2.47 18.42 -14.36
C LEU A 152 2.11 19.84 -14.82
N ARG A 153 0.98 20.40 -14.37
CA ARG A 153 0.54 21.76 -14.71
C ARG A 153 1.02 22.82 -13.71
N LYS A 154 1.71 22.41 -12.64
CA LYS A 154 2.18 23.29 -11.57
C LYS A 154 3.69 23.24 -11.46
N ASP A 155 4.25 24.21 -10.75
CA ASP A 155 5.68 24.26 -10.46
C ASP A 155 6.09 23.08 -9.56
N LEU A 156 6.89 22.16 -10.09
CA LEU A 156 7.31 20.93 -9.40
C LEU A 156 8.30 21.17 -8.25
N THR A 157 8.78 22.39 -8.06
CA THR A 157 9.62 22.77 -6.91
C THR A 157 8.80 22.96 -5.63
N LEU A 158 7.48 23.19 -5.77
CA LEU A 158 6.58 23.43 -4.65
C LEU A 158 5.94 22.12 -4.17
N ALA A 159 5.95 21.87 -2.86
CA ALA A 159 5.29 20.70 -2.27
C ALA A 159 3.78 20.65 -2.57
N ALA A 160 3.12 21.80 -2.69
CA ALA A 160 1.70 21.93 -3.05
C ALA A 160 1.37 21.44 -4.48
N SER A 161 2.38 21.18 -5.30
CA SER A 161 2.24 20.64 -6.66
C SER A 161 2.14 19.13 -6.69
N TYR A 162 2.22 18.44 -5.54
CA TYR A 162 2.09 16.99 -5.47
C TYR A 162 0.79 16.55 -4.79
N HIS A 163 0.23 15.44 -5.26
CA HIS A 163 -0.88 14.75 -4.62
C HIS A 163 -0.33 13.51 -3.90
N PRO A 164 -0.43 13.45 -2.56
CA PRO A 164 0.00 12.26 -1.84
C PRO A 164 -1.00 11.11 -2.06
N ILE A 165 -0.49 9.93 -2.36
CA ILE A 165 -1.23 8.67 -2.36
C ILE A 165 -0.66 7.77 -1.28
N CYS A 166 -1.54 7.24 -0.43
CA CYS A 166 -1.19 6.26 0.60
C CYS A 166 -1.45 4.85 0.07
N LEU A 167 -0.39 4.05 -0.06
CA LEU A 167 -0.49 2.62 -0.34
C LEU A 167 -0.60 1.86 0.98
N LEU A 168 -1.79 1.30 1.20
CA LEU A 168 -2.11 0.48 2.38
C LEU A 168 -1.58 -0.95 2.21
N SER A 169 -1.35 -1.61 3.35
CA SER A 169 -1.13 -3.06 3.40
C SER A 169 -2.28 -3.80 2.72
N VAL A 170 -1.97 -4.78 1.87
CA VAL A 170 -2.99 -5.58 1.17
C VAL A 170 -3.91 -6.34 2.14
N PRO A 171 -3.40 -7.03 3.18
CA PRO A 171 -4.25 -7.59 4.24
C PRO A 171 -5.21 -6.58 4.86
N PHE A 172 -4.75 -5.34 5.12
CA PHE A 172 -5.63 -4.30 5.63
C PHE A 172 -6.70 -3.90 4.61
N LYS A 173 -6.33 -3.84 3.33
CA LYS A 173 -7.29 -3.52 2.27
C LYS A 173 -8.38 -4.57 2.13
N ILE A 174 -8.04 -5.86 2.26
CA ILE A 174 -8.99 -6.97 2.25
C ILE A 174 -9.94 -6.87 3.44
N PHE A 175 -9.42 -6.56 4.64
CA PHE A 175 -10.23 -6.32 5.82
C PHE A 175 -11.24 -5.19 5.61
N GLU A 176 -10.83 -4.05 5.07
CA GLU A 176 -11.75 -2.95 4.74
C GLU A 176 -12.88 -3.43 3.82
N CYS A 177 -12.55 -4.17 2.76
CA CYS A 177 -13.54 -4.69 1.82
C CYS A 177 -14.53 -5.65 2.48
N LEU A 178 -14.08 -6.53 3.37
CA LEU A 178 -14.96 -7.39 4.17
C LEU A 178 -15.93 -6.58 5.03
N ASN A 179 -15.42 -5.61 5.79
CA ASN A 179 -16.26 -4.76 6.65
C ASN A 179 -17.28 -3.97 5.83
N LEU A 180 -16.89 -3.47 4.65
CA LEU A 180 -17.80 -2.75 3.77
C LEU A 180 -18.95 -3.64 3.30
N GLN A 181 -18.73 -4.94 3.04
CA GLN A 181 -19.79 -5.87 2.67
C GLN A 181 -20.80 -6.07 3.82
N CYS A 182 -20.33 -6.11 5.07
CA CYS A 182 -21.19 -6.23 6.24
C CYS A 182 -22.02 -4.97 6.51
N ILE A 183 -21.45 -3.79 6.27
CA ILE A 183 -22.11 -2.51 6.56
C ILE A 183 -23.04 -2.05 5.41
N SER A 184 -22.70 -2.39 4.17
CA SER A 184 -23.48 -2.02 2.98
C SER A 184 -24.99 -2.31 3.06
N PRO A 185 -25.48 -3.43 3.62
CA PRO A 185 -26.94 -3.66 3.71
C PRO A 185 -27.65 -2.69 4.67
N THR A 186 -26.93 -2.12 5.66
CA THR A 186 -27.51 -1.23 6.68
C THR A 186 -27.61 0.22 6.19
N ILE A 187 -26.74 0.63 5.26
CA ILE A 187 -26.71 1.99 4.71
C ILE A 187 -27.46 1.99 3.38
N LYS A 188 -28.77 2.23 3.40
CA LYS A 188 -29.61 2.50 2.22
C LYS A 188 -30.19 3.89 2.30
#